data_AF-A0A238BKN7-F1
#
_entry.id   AF-A0A238BKN7-F1
#
_cell.length_a   1.000
_cell.length_b   1.000
_cell.length_c   1.000
_cell.angle_alpha   90.00
_cell.angle_beta   90.00
_cell.angle_gamma   90.00
#
_symmetry.space_group_name_H-M   'P 1'
#
loop_
_entity.id
_entity.type
_entity.pdbx_description
1 polymer ?
#
loop_
_entity_poly.entity_id
_entity_poly.type
_entity_poly.pdbx_seq_one_letter_code
_entity_poly.pdbx_strand_id
1 'polypeptide(L)'
;MLERLRYESTVDIYGCVTALRSQRSYMVQTDDQYIFIHDAVLDAVQSGSTEVPASKLYTHVQALMQIQPIDQVSTMELEFRHLATMKMSNSRCSIANLSVNRPKNRLINMAPYDSSRVVLRSIPGEEGSDYINASWIDGYRQRGAYIATQGPMPHTVNDFWRMIWEHESSIIVMLVRTMETCREKYYEYWPTEVGAQYGYLVVEPIAEYNMSQYVLREFRITDTEVWHLNFA
;
A
#
# COMPACT_ATOMS: atom_id res chain seq x y z
N MET A 1 -28.37 -2.82 -12.49
CA MET A 1 -28.43 -1.72 -11.50
C MET A 1 -27.72 -0.47 -11.98
N LEU A 2 -26.43 -0.54 -12.37
CA LEU A 2 -25.71 0.64 -12.87
C LEU A 2 -26.30 1.22 -14.17
N GLU A 3 -26.83 0.39 -15.07
CA GLU A 3 -27.57 0.89 -16.25
C GLU A 3 -28.84 1.63 -15.85
N ARG A 4 -29.63 1.08 -14.92
CA ARG A 4 -30.83 1.74 -14.38
C ARG A 4 -30.49 3.09 -13.74
N LEU A 5 -29.39 3.14 -13.00
CA LEU A 5 -28.88 4.39 -12.43
C LEU A 5 -28.59 5.44 -13.52
N ARG A 6 -28.04 5.05 -14.67
CA ARG A 6 -27.74 5.96 -15.79
C ARG A 6 -29.00 6.57 -16.43
N TYR A 7 -30.11 5.82 -16.48
CA TYR A 7 -31.33 6.26 -17.19
C TYR A 7 -32.42 6.81 -16.28
N GLU A 8 -32.57 6.25 -15.07
CA GLU A 8 -33.70 6.55 -14.17
C GLU A 8 -33.27 7.27 -12.89
N SER A 9 -31.96 7.41 -12.63
CA SER A 9 -31.42 7.98 -11.38
C SER A 9 -31.98 7.33 -10.11
N THR A 10 -32.39 6.06 -10.21
CA THR A 10 -32.94 5.27 -9.11
C THR A 10 -32.26 3.91 -9.02
N VAL A 11 -32.30 3.32 -7.81
CA VAL A 11 -31.71 2.02 -7.51
C VAL A 11 -32.77 1.17 -6.79
N ASP A 12 -32.93 -0.08 -7.21
CA ASP A 12 -33.84 -1.05 -6.60
C ASP A 12 -33.16 -2.42 -6.50
N ILE A 13 -32.28 -2.55 -5.49
CA ILE A 13 -31.52 -3.77 -5.25
C ILE A 13 -32.46 -4.90 -4.82
N TYR A 14 -33.43 -4.61 -3.95
CA TYR A 14 -34.39 -5.60 -3.45
C TYR A 14 -35.24 -6.19 -4.58
N GLY A 15 -35.85 -5.36 -5.40
CA GLY A 15 -36.67 -5.80 -6.54
C GLY A 15 -35.84 -6.59 -7.55
N CYS A 16 -34.60 -6.18 -7.80
CA CYS A 16 -33.69 -6.89 -8.69
C CYS A 16 -33.32 -8.28 -8.16
N VAL A 17 -32.92 -8.41 -6.91
CA VAL A 17 -32.57 -9.71 -6.30
C VAL A 17 -33.80 -10.62 -6.23
N THR A 18 -34.98 -10.06 -5.91
CA THR A 18 -36.25 -10.81 -5.92
C THR A 18 -36.57 -11.36 -7.32
N ALA A 19 -36.42 -10.54 -8.36
CA ALA A 19 -36.63 -10.95 -9.74
C ALA A 19 -35.58 -11.96 -10.25
N LEU A 20 -34.33 -11.88 -9.77
CA LEU A 20 -33.31 -12.88 -10.08
C LEU A 20 -33.64 -14.23 -9.44
N ARG A 21 -34.17 -14.23 -8.21
CA ARG A 21 -34.55 -15.45 -7.49
C ARG A 21 -35.75 -16.18 -8.10
N SER A 22 -36.62 -15.50 -8.85
CA SER A 22 -37.72 -16.15 -9.57
C SER A 22 -37.23 -16.95 -10.79
N GLN A 23 -36.06 -16.62 -11.33
CA GLN A 23 -35.45 -17.31 -12.48
C GLN A 23 -34.44 -18.38 -12.05
N ARG A 24 -33.70 -18.12 -10.97
CA ARG A 24 -32.72 -19.06 -10.42
C ARG A 24 -32.71 -18.99 -8.90
N SER A 25 -32.97 -20.12 -8.24
CA SER A 25 -32.94 -20.20 -6.78
C SER A 25 -31.58 -19.77 -6.23
N TYR A 26 -31.59 -19.13 -5.06
CA TYR A 26 -30.37 -18.74 -4.33
C TYR A 26 -29.46 -17.74 -5.09
N MET A 27 -30.03 -16.86 -5.91
CA MET A 27 -29.30 -15.69 -6.38
C MET A 27 -29.07 -14.73 -5.21
N VAL A 28 -27.80 -14.36 -4.99
CA VAL A 28 -27.29 -13.64 -3.80
C VAL A 28 -27.61 -14.40 -2.51
N GLN A 29 -26.66 -15.21 -2.04
CA GLN A 29 -26.92 -16.25 -1.04
C GLN A 29 -26.71 -15.79 0.39
N THR A 30 -25.76 -14.89 0.61
CA THR A 30 -25.37 -14.44 1.94
C THR A 30 -25.68 -12.97 2.15
N ASP A 31 -25.83 -12.59 3.40
CA ASP A 31 -26.03 -11.19 3.79
C ASP A 31 -24.82 -10.34 3.38
N ASP A 32 -23.60 -10.86 3.50
CA ASP A 32 -22.37 -10.18 3.06
C ASP A 32 -22.36 -9.86 1.56
N GLN A 33 -22.84 -10.79 0.71
CA GLN A 33 -22.97 -10.55 -0.73
C GLN A 33 -24.01 -9.46 -1.00
N TYR A 34 -25.11 -9.46 -0.25
CA TYR A 34 -26.17 -8.46 -0.39
C TYR A 34 -25.69 -7.07 0.06
N ILE A 35 -24.97 -6.98 1.19
CA ILE A 35 -24.32 -5.76 1.68
C ILE A 35 -23.30 -5.25 0.65
N PHE A 36 -22.46 -6.14 0.10
CA PHE A 36 -21.47 -5.76 -0.92
C PHE A 36 -22.12 -5.15 -2.17
N ILE A 37 -23.31 -5.61 -2.58
CA ILE A 37 -24.04 -5.00 -3.71
C ILE A 37 -24.43 -3.56 -3.38
N HIS A 38 -24.91 -3.30 -2.16
CA HIS A 38 -25.22 -1.94 -1.70
C HIS A 38 -23.98 -1.05 -1.71
N ASP A 39 -22.87 -1.54 -1.16
CA ASP A 39 -21.61 -0.80 -1.09
C ASP A 39 -21.05 -0.50 -2.50
N ALA A 40 -21.03 -1.48 -3.40
CA ALA A 40 -20.54 -1.32 -4.77
C ALA A 40 -21.39 -0.35 -5.59
N VAL A 41 -22.72 -0.34 -5.41
CA VAL A 41 -23.60 0.62 -6.09
C VAL A 41 -23.40 2.02 -5.51
N LEU A 42 -23.24 2.16 -4.20
CA LEU A 42 -22.97 3.45 -3.56
C LEU A 42 -21.63 4.05 -4.04
N ASP A 43 -20.57 3.23 -4.09
CA ASP A 43 -19.25 3.63 -4.59
C ASP A 43 -19.32 4.10 -6.04
N ALA A 44 -19.99 3.34 -6.92
CA ALA A 44 -20.18 3.73 -8.32
C ALA A 44 -20.96 5.05 -8.50
N VAL A 45 -21.93 5.34 -7.62
CA VAL A 45 -22.68 6.61 -7.62
C VAL A 45 -21.78 7.76 -7.17
N GLN A 46 -20.96 7.55 -6.14
CA GLN A 46 -20.14 8.58 -5.53
C GLN A 46 -18.92 8.93 -6.39
N SER A 47 -18.22 7.93 -6.92
CA SER A 47 -16.96 8.13 -7.66
C SER A 47 -17.16 8.42 -9.15
N GLY A 48 -18.27 7.96 -9.74
CA GLY A 48 -18.53 8.13 -11.17
C GLY A 48 -17.47 7.45 -12.06
N SER A 49 -17.27 8.00 -13.26
CA SER A 49 -16.28 7.49 -14.23
C SER A 49 -15.15 8.51 -14.40
N THR A 50 -13.98 8.19 -13.85
CA THR A 50 -12.77 9.03 -13.90
C THR A 50 -11.75 8.55 -14.93
N GLU A 51 -12.08 7.52 -15.72
CA GLU A 51 -11.21 7.03 -16.80
C GLU A 51 -11.19 8.00 -17.99
N VAL A 52 -9.97 8.33 -18.46
CA VAL A 52 -9.75 9.28 -19.55
C VAL A 52 -8.86 8.66 -20.62
N PRO A 53 -9.30 8.59 -21.90
CA PRO A 53 -8.45 8.16 -23.00
C PRO A 53 -7.22 9.05 -23.13
N ALA A 54 -6.05 8.47 -23.43
CA ALA A 54 -4.79 9.20 -23.53
C ALA A 54 -4.86 10.41 -24.49
N SER A 55 -5.61 10.31 -25.59
CA SER A 55 -5.82 11.39 -26.55
C SER A 55 -6.55 12.62 -25.98
N LYS A 56 -7.25 12.47 -24.86
CA LYS A 56 -8.00 13.53 -24.16
C LYS A 56 -7.33 13.99 -22.88
N LEU A 57 -6.17 13.42 -22.51
CA LEU A 57 -5.51 13.71 -21.25
C LEU A 57 -5.18 15.20 -21.11
N TYR A 58 -4.60 15.82 -22.15
CA TYR A 58 -4.26 17.25 -22.12
C TYR A 58 -5.49 18.13 -21.84
N THR A 59 -6.58 17.92 -22.58
CA THR A 59 -7.82 18.67 -22.39
C THR A 59 -8.44 18.43 -21.02
N HIS A 60 -8.35 17.21 -20.49
CA HIS A 60 -8.86 16.87 -19.17
C HIS A 60 -8.05 17.58 -18.07
N VAL A 61 -6.71 17.56 -18.13
CA VAL A 61 -5.85 18.27 -17.18
C VAL A 61 -6.13 19.79 -17.20
N GLN A 62 -6.33 20.38 -18.39
CA GLN A 62 -6.71 21.80 -18.48
C GLN A 62 -8.05 22.09 -17.79
N ALA A 63 -9.02 21.18 -17.89
CA ALA A 63 -10.29 21.30 -17.18
C ALA A 63 -10.11 21.12 -15.65
N LEU A 64 -9.22 20.23 -15.23
CA LEU A 64 -8.90 20.01 -13.81
C LEU A 64 -8.31 21.26 -13.14
N MET A 65 -7.57 22.09 -13.90
CA MET A 65 -6.97 23.32 -13.42
C MET A 65 -7.96 24.50 -13.31
N GLN A 66 -9.16 24.40 -13.89
CA GLN A 66 -10.16 25.47 -13.82
C GLN A 66 -10.74 25.62 -12.41
N ILE A 67 -10.90 26.86 -11.98
CA ILE A 67 -11.50 27.20 -10.67
C ILE A 67 -13.01 27.12 -10.79
N GLN A 68 -13.64 26.35 -9.89
CA GLN A 68 -15.10 26.28 -9.80
C GLN A 68 -15.66 27.54 -9.11
N PRO A 69 -16.67 28.21 -9.70
CA PRO A 69 -17.20 29.48 -9.15
C PRO A 69 -17.78 29.35 -7.74
N ILE A 70 -18.31 28.18 -7.39
CA ILE A 70 -18.99 27.94 -6.10
C ILE A 70 -17.95 27.66 -5.01
N ASP A 71 -17.08 26.68 -5.23
CA ASP A 71 -16.12 26.22 -4.21
C ASP A 71 -14.85 27.08 -4.13
N GLN A 72 -14.61 27.95 -5.12
CA GLN A 72 -13.42 28.79 -5.26
C GLN A 72 -12.08 28.01 -5.27
N VAL A 73 -12.12 26.74 -5.63
CA VAL A 73 -10.96 25.86 -5.79
C VAL A 73 -10.97 25.20 -7.16
N SER A 74 -9.82 24.64 -7.56
CA SER A 74 -9.73 23.91 -8.83
C SER A 74 -10.54 22.61 -8.78
N THR A 75 -10.99 22.14 -9.94
CA THR A 75 -11.63 20.82 -10.04
C THR A 75 -10.69 19.70 -9.55
N MET A 76 -9.38 19.83 -9.77
CA MET A 76 -8.36 18.90 -9.26
C MET A 76 -8.41 18.80 -7.72
N GLU A 77 -8.52 19.92 -7.03
CA GLU A 77 -8.62 19.95 -5.57
C GLU A 77 -9.92 19.29 -5.08
N LEU A 78 -11.02 19.48 -5.81
CA LEU A 78 -12.28 18.80 -5.50
C LEU A 78 -12.17 17.28 -5.66
N GLU A 79 -11.59 16.80 -6.77
CA GLU A 79 -11.33 15.37 -6.98
C GLU A 79 -10.40 14.80 -5.91
N PHE A 80 -9.34 15.53 -5.53
CA PHE A 80 -8.43 15.10 -4.48
C PHE A 80 -9.11 15.01 -3.11
N ARG A 81 -9.95 15.99 -2.75
CA ARG A 81 -10.74 15.94 -1.51
C ARG A 81 -11.74 14.79 -1.51
N HIS A 82 -12.32 14.46 -2.66
CA HIS A 82 -13.24 13.35 -2.78
C HIS A 82 -12.60 12.02 -2.37
N LEU A 83 -11.30 11.79 -2.68
CA LEU A 83 -10.57 10.60 -2.24
C LEU A 83 -10.62 10.41 -0.71
N ALA A 84 -10.62 11.49 0.07
CA ALA A 84 -10.70 11.44 1.53
C ALA A 84 -12.11 11.10 2.05
N THR A 85 -13.14 11.25 1.21
CA THR A 85 -14.54 10.91 1.56
C THR A 85 -14.90 9.46 1.26
N MET A 86 -14.08 8.77 0.45
CA MET A 86 -14.32 7.38 0.08
C MET A 86 -14.21 6.49 1.33
N LYS A 87 -15.22 5.66 1.55
CA LYS A 87 -15.21 4.68 2.64
C LYS A 87 -14.46 3.44 2.20
N MET A 88 -13.36 3.14 2.88
CA MET A 88 -12.66 1.89 2.72
C MET A 88 -13.29 0.81 3.61
N SER A 89 -13.70 -0.30 3.00
CA SER A 89 -14.08 -1.49 3.76
C SER A 89 -12.82 -2.09 4.38
N ASN A 90 -12.89 -2.43 5.67
CA ASN A 90 -11.82 -3.12 6.42
C ASN A 90 -10.51 -2.33 6.65
N SER A 91 -10.60 -1.08 7.12
CA SER A 91 -9.47 -0.21 7.48
C SER A 91 -8.94 -0.39 8.92
N ARG A 92 -9.00 -1.62 9.46
CA ARG A 92 -8.49 -1.87 10.82
C ARG A 92 -6.97 -1.82 10.81
N CYS A 93 -6.37 -1.17 11.81
CA CYS A 93 -4.92 -1.14 12.05
C CYS A 93 -4.61 -1.67 13.46
N SER A 94 -5.32 -2.72 13.92
CA SER A 94 -5.24 -3.18 15.30
C SER A 94 -3.84 -3.71 15.65
N ILE A 95 -3.19 -4.43 14.73
CA ILE A 95 -1.86 -5.01 14.94
C ILE A 95 -0.80 -3.91 15.06
N ALA A 96 -0.87 -2.91 14.18
CA ALA A 96 0.03 -1.77 14.21
C ALA A 96 -0.09 -0.92 15.48
N ASN A 97 -1.26 -0.98 16.14
CA ASN A 97 -1.58 -0.20 17.33
C ASN A 97 -1.33 -0.93 18.66
N LEU A 98 -0.87 -2.19 18.62
CA LEU A 98 -0.40 -2.90 19.83
C LEU A 98 0.74 -2.12 20.50
N SER A 99 0.79 -2.14 21.83
CA SER A 99 1.79 -1.41 22.62
C SER A 99 3.22 -1.73 22.20
N VAL A 100 3.50 -2.99 21.89
CA VAL A 100 4.81 -3.49 21.43
C VAL A 100 5.18 -3.02 20.01
N ASN A 101 4.18 -2.78 19.15
CA ASN A 101 4.38 -2.42 17.74
C ASN A 101 4.36 -0.92 17.49
N ARG A 102 3.69 -0.13 18.35
CA ARG A 102 3.61 1.34 18.21
C ARG A 102 4.98 2.01 18.05
N PRO A 103 6.04 1.65 18.81
CA PRO A 103 7.37 2.24 18.63
C PRO A 103 8.01 1.92 17.27
N LYS A 104 7.56 0.87 16.56
CA LYS A 104 8.04 0.50 15.22
C LYS A 104 7.42 1.36 14.10
N ASN A 105 6.48 2.26 14.43
CA ASN A 105 5.87 3.22 13.49
C ASN A 105 6.58 4.58 13.55
N ARG A 106 7.12 5.05 12.43
CA ARG A 106 7.70 6.39 12.31
C ARG A 106 6.65 7.48 12.52
N LEU A 107 5.44 7.26 12.00
CA LEU A 107 4.29 8.14 12.16
C LEU A 107 3.10 7.31 12.65
N ILE A 108 2.57 7.65 13.83
CA ILE A 108 1.50 6.87 14.49
C ILE A 108 0.21 6.86 13.66
N ASN A 109 -0.06 7.94 12.93
CA ASN A 109 -1.23 8.09 12.07
C ASN A 109 -1.05 7.48 10.67
N MET A 110 0.10 6.89 10.36
CA MET A 110 0.36 6.19 9.09
C MET A 110 0.74 4.74 9.40
N ALA A 111 -0.29 3.92 9.60
CA ALA A 111 -0.16 2.51 9.97
C ALA A 111 -0.75 1.62 8.87
N PRO A 112 -0.18 0.42 8.64
CA PRO A 112 -0.71 -0.51 7.66
C PRO A 112 -2.08 -1.03 8.12
N TYR A 113 -2.94 -1.37 7.16
CA TYR A 113 -4.18 -2.10 7.45
C TYR A 113 -3.85 -3.56 7.79
N ASP A 114 -4.60 -4.14 8.72
CA ASP A 114 -4.44 -5.53 9.15
C ASP A 114 -4.63 -6.51 7.99
N SER A 115 -5.45 -6.13 7.00
CA SER A 115 -5.78 -6.94 5.81
C SER A 115 -4.67 -6.97 4.76
N SER A 116 -3.82 -5.96 4.70
CA SER A 116 -2.76 -5.83 3.67
C SER A 116 -1.36 -5.70 4.24
N ARG A 117 -1.18 -5.75 5.57
CA ARG A 117 0.14 -5.66 6.19
C ARG A 117 1.08 -6.75 5.68
N VAL A 118 2.36 -6.41 5.59
CA VAL A 118 3.40 -7.42 5.43
C VAL A 118 3.63 -8.12 6.77
N VAL A 119 3.64 -9.45 6.76
CA VAL A 119 3.85 -10.29 7.95
C VAL A 119 5.24 -10.90 7.87
N LEU A 120 6.03 -10.75 8.92
CA LEU A 120 7.33 -11.40 9.04
C LEU A 120 7.22 -12.70 9.81
N ARG A 121 8.17 -13.62 9.63
CA ARG A 121 8.28 -14.81 10.45
C ARG A 121 8.50 -14.40 11.91
N SER A 122 7.65 -14.90 12.81
CA SER A 122 7.79 -14.62 14.24
C SER A 122 9.07 -15.24 14.81
N ILE A 123 9.79 -14.45 15.60
CA ILE A 123 10.97 -14.88 16.34
C ILE A 123 10.52 -15.41 17.71
N PRO A 124 10.87 -16.66 18.09
CA PRO A 124 10.51 -17.22 19.39
C PRO A 124 10.99 -16.35 20.56
N GLY A 125 10.08 -16.01 21.46
CA GLY A 125 10.39 -15.19 22.64
C GLY A 125 10.36 -13.67 22.40
N GLU A 126 10.16 -13.22 21.16
CA GLU A 126 10.08 -11.80 20.81
C GLU A 126 8.67 -11.41 20.35
N GLU A 127 7.91 -10.77 21.24
CA GLU A 127 6.56 -10.28 20.94
C GLU A 127 6.60 -9.14 19.92
N GLY A 128 5.73 -9.17 18.91
CA GLY A 128 5.70 -8.16 17.84
C GLY A 128 6.82 -8.28 16.81
N SER A 129 7.55 -9.40 16.80
CA SER A 129 8.56 -9.71 15.78
C SER A 129 7.96 -10.00 14.40
N ASP A 130 6.67 -10.33 14.29
CA ASP A 130 5.98 -10.49 13.00
C ASP A 130 5.59 -9.15 12.33
N TYR A 131 5.82 -8.04 13.02
CA TYR A 131 5.34 -6.73 12.62
C TYR A 131 6.44 -5.85 12.00
N ILE A 132 6.12 -5.29 10.85
CA ILE A 132 6.79 -4.15 10.22
C ILE A 132 5.74 -3.22 9.65
N ASN A 133 5.99 -1.90 9.67
CA ASN A 133 5.10 -0.91 9.05
C ASN A 133 5.27 -0.93 7.52
N ALA A 134 4.61 -1.90 6.89
CA ALA A 134 4.59 -2.08 5.45
C ALA A 134 3.26 -2.69 5.02
N SER A 135 2.80 -2.35 3.81
CA SER A 135 1.57 -2.88 3.20
C SER A 135 1.84 -3.41 1.80
N TRP A 136 1.22 -4.54 1.47
CA TRP A 136 1.10 -5.03 0.11
C TRP A 136 0.19 -4.13 -0.71
N ILE A 137 0.66 -3.77 -1.90
CA ILE A 137 -0.08 -2.97 -2.89
C ILE A 137 -0.17 -3.77 -4.18
N ASP A 138 -1.38 -3.87 -4.71
CA ASP A 138 -1.63 -4.49 -6.00
C ASP A 138 -1.06 -3.63 -7.13
N GLY A 139 -0.43 -4.28 -8.10
CA GLY A 139 0.02 -3.64 -9.33
C GLY A 139 -1.00 -3.81 -10.45
N TYR A 140 -0.66 -3.26 -11.63
CA TYR A 140 -1.53 -3.33 -12.79
C TYR A 140 -1.82 -4.77 -13.27
N ARG A 141 -0.82 -5.67 -13.19
CA ARG A 141 -0.93 -7.06 -13.70
C ARG A 141 -0.97 -8.13 -12.61
N GLN A 142 -0.57 -7.80 -11.38
CA GLN A 142 -0.32 -8.77 -10.34
C GLN A 142 -0.74 -8.20 -8.99
N ARG A 143 -1.40 -9.03 -8.17
CA ARG A 143 -1.69 -8.71 -6.77
C ARG A 143 -0.44 -8.78 -5.91
N GLY A 144 -0.33 -7.90 -4.92
CA GLY A 144 0.86 -7.80 -4.07
C GLY A 144 2.15 -7.57 -4.86
N ALA A 145 2.08 -6.76 -5.93
CA ALA A 145 3.24 -6.49 -6.78
C ALA A 145 4.27 -5.56 -6.10
N TYR A 146 3.82 -4.77 -5.13
CA TYR A 146 4.67 -3.82 -4.42
C TYR A 146 4.49 -3.93 -2.91
N ILE A 147 5.55 -3.57 -2.20
CA ILE A 147 5.51 -3.30 -0.76
C ILE A 147 5.69 -1.79 -0.57
N ALA A 148 4.67 -1.13 -0.05
CA ALA A 148 4.78 0.25 0.42
C ALA A 148 5.15 0.24 1.91
N THR A 149 6.30 0.81 2.25
CA THR A 149 6.83 0.83 3.63
C THR A 149 7.37 2.20 3.99
N GLN A 150 7.39 2.50 5.29
CA GLN A 150 8.09 3.67 5.80
C GLN A 150 9.61 3.57 5.58
N GLY A 151 10.31 4.72 5.60
CA GLY A 151 11.77 4.74 5.67
C GLY A 151 12.26 4.10 6.99
N PRO A 152 13.20 3.13 6.94
CA PRO A 152 13.67 2.43 8.13
C PRO A 152 14.14 3.37 9.25
N MET A 153 13.95 2.93 10.48
CA MET A 153 14.45 3.56 11.70
C MET A 153 15.58 2.69 12.31
N PRO A 154 16.45 3.26 13.16
CA PRO A 154 17.58 2.52 13.75
C PRO A 154 17.18 1.18 14.39
N HIS A 155 16.02 1.11 15.05
CA HIS A 155 15.51 -0.09 15.72
C HIS A 155 14.61 -0.98 14.85
N THR A 156 14.46 -0.66 13.56
CA THR A 156 13.62 -1.44 12.61
C THR A 156 14.39 -1.87 11.36
N VAL A 157 15.67 -1.49 11.23
CA VAL A 157 16.49 -1.82 10.06
C VAL A 157 16.67 -3.33 9.87
N ASN A 158 16.77 -4.09 10.97
CA ASN A 158 16.85 -5.55 10.92
C ASN A 158 15.54 -6.16 10.39
N ASP A 159 14.39 -5.67 10.88
CA ASP A 159 13.06 -6.08 10.40
C ASP A 159 12.90 -5.75 8.91
N PHE A 160 13.46 -4.63 8.43
CA PHE A 160 13.44 -4.22 7.03
C PHE A 160 14.23 -5.16 6.12
N TRP A 161 15.47 -5.51 6.47
CA TRP A 161 16.24 -6.50 5.68
C TRP A 161 15.63 -7.90 5.76
N ARG A 162 15.07 -8.28 6.92
CA ARG A 162 14.31 -9.51 7.07
C ARG A 162 13.11 -9.54 6.12
N MET A 163 12.35 -8.45 6.02
CA MET A 163 11.24 -8.30 5.08
C MET A 163 11.67 -8.51 3.63
N ILE A 164 12.77 -7.88 3.22
CA ILE A 164 13.34 -7.99 1.87
C ILE A 164 13.68 -9.45 1.54
N TRP A 165 14.34 -10.13 2.48
CA TRP A 165 14.75 -11.52 2.32
C TRP A 165 13.57 -12.49 2.31
N GLU A 166 12.70 -12.43 3.31
CA GLU A 166 11.55 -13.35 3.47
C GLU A 166 10.53 -13.25 2.34
N HIS A 167 10.36 -12.07 1.75
CA HIS A 167 9.43 -11.83 0.65
C HIS A 167 10.11 -11.74 -0.71
N GLU A 168 11.38 -12.16 -0.81
CA GLU A 168 12.15 -12.24 -2.06
C GLU A 168 12.17 -10.94 -2.88
N SER A 169 12.15 -9.78 -2.20
CA SER A 169 12.07 -8.47 -2.83
C SER A 169 13.46 -7.96 -3.21
N SER A 170 13.90 -8.21 -4.45
CA SER A 170 15.25 -7.84 -4.91
C SER A 170 15.43 -6.36 -5.29
N ILE A 171 14.36 -5.57 -5.36
CA ILE A 171 14.41 -4.17 -5.80
C ILE A 171 13.88 -3.27 -4.69
N ILE A 172 14.66 -2.25 -4.31
CA ILE A 172 14.29 -1.23 -3.34
C ILE A 172 14.27 0.12 -4.04
N VAL A 173 13.16 0.85 -3.92
CA VAL A 173 13.03 2.22 -4.46
C VAL A 173 12.93 3.19 -3.30
N MET A 174 13.98 3.98 -3.09
CA MET A 174 14.00 5.04 -2.07
C MET A 174 13.63 6.38 -2.69
N LEU A 175 12.51 6.96 -2.27
CA LEU A 175 11.94 8.20 -2.83
C LEU A 175 12.32 9.47 -2.05
N VAL A 176 13.13 9.35 -1.00
CA VAL A 176 13.54 10.46 -0.12
C VAL A 176 15.04 10.59 -0.10
N ARG A 177 15.56 11.82 -0.06
CA ARG A 177 16.99 12.03 0.21
C ARG A 177 17.26 11.92 1.71
N THR A 178 18.44 11.44 2.06
CA THR A 178 18.90 11.35 3.46
C THR A 178 19.04 12.74 4.12
N MET A 179 19.26 13.78 3.32
CA MET A 179 19.42 15.17 3.74
C MET A 179 18.43 16.08 3.01
N GLU A 180 17.21 16.22 3.54
CA GLU A 180 16.27 17.25 3.11
C GLU A 180 15.85 18.07 4.34
N THR A 181 16.44 19.26 4.50
CA THR A 181 16.10 20.32 5.48
C THR A 181 16.39 20.03 6.96
N CYS A 182 17.47 20.62 7.50
CA CYS A 182 17.82 20.93 8.92
C CYS A 182 17.39 20.00 10.08
N ARG A 183 16.95 18.78 9.80
CA ARG A 183 16.65 17.71 10.75
C ARG A 183 17.11 16.42 10.10
N GLU A 184 17.99 15.67 10.74
CA GLU A 184 18.40 14.32 10.30
C GLU A 184 17.14 13.49 10.01
N LYS A 185 16.86 13.16 8.74
CA LYS A 185 15.52 12.67 8.38
C LYS A 185 15.44 11.19 8.05
N TYR A 186 16.52 10.51 7.65
CA TYR A 186 16.44 9.08 7.35
C TYR A 186 17.70 8.33 7.77
N TYR A 187 17.49 7.17 8.39
CA TYR A 187 18.55 6.27 8.81
C TYR A 187 19.12 5.58 7.57
N GLU A 188 20.44 5.63 7.41
CA GLU A 188 21.13 4.91 6.36
C GLU A 188 21.07 3.42 6.69
N TYR A 189 20.17 2.71 6.02
CA TYR A 189 19.89 1.31 6.30
C TYR A 189 20.77 0.35 5.48
N TRP A 190 21.68 0.87 4.66
CA TRP A 190 22.57 0.08 3.81
C TRP A 190 24.03 0.40 4.12
N PRO A 191 24.95 -0.57 3.97
CA PRO A 191 26.38 -0.32 4.10
C PRO A 191 26.93 0.44 2.90
N THR A 192 27.91 1.32 3.13
CA THR A 192 28.58 2.11 2.09
C THR A 192 29.95 1.57 1.72
N GLU A 193 30.81 1.32 2.71
CA GLU A 193 32.19 0.86 2.47
C GLU A 193 32.41 -0.62 2.80
N VAL A 194 31.93 -1.06 3.96
CA VAL A 194 32.16 -2.42 4.48
C VAL A 194 30.82 -3.09 4.73
N GLY A 195 30.75 -4.40 4.46
CA GLY A 195 29.56 -5.18 4.74
C GLY A 195 29.07 -5.03 6.18
N ALA A 196 27.76 -4.97 6.35
CA ALA A 196 27.10 -4.81 7.64
C ALA A 196 26.18 -6.00 7.92
N GLN A 197 26.12 -6.40 9.19
CA GLN A 197 25.26 -7.47 9.65
C GLN A 197 23.95 -6.89 10.22
N TYR A 198 22.83 -7.40 9.73
CA TYR A 198 21.48 -7.06 10.16
C TYR A 198 20.76 -8.34 10.59
N GLY A 199 20.87 -8.68 11.88
CA GLY A 199 20.41 -9.97 12.40
C GLY A 199 21.23 -11.13 11.81
N TYR A 200 20.57 -12.07 11.15
CA TYR A 200 21.19 -13.22 10.47
C TYR A 200 21.57 -12.94 9.00
N LEU A 201 21.37 -11.69 8.52
CA LEU A 201 21.70 -11.31 7.16
C LEU A 201 22.98 -10.46 7.15
N VAL A 202 23.89 -10.77 6.25
CA VAL A 202 25.05 -9.94 5.93
C VAL A 202 24.79 -9.29 4.59
N VAL A 203 24.80 -7.95 4.58
CA VAL A 203 24.61 -7.13 3.37
C VAL A 203 25.96 -6.53 3.02
N GLU A 204 26.40 -6.72 1.78
CA GLU A 204 27.70 -6.24 1.30
C GLU A 204 27.51 -5.35 0.07
N PRO A 205 28.11 -4.16 0.02
CA PRO A 205 28.07 -3.31 -1.16
C PRO A 205 28.88 -3.96 -2.29
N ILE A 206 28.30 -4.01 -3.49
CA ILE A 206 28.97 -4.50 -4.71
C ILE A 206 29.37 -3.33 -5.59
N ALA A 207 28.41 -2.45 -5.90
CA ALA A 207 28.61 -1.34 -6.81
C ALA A 207 27.66 -0.18 -6.49
N GLU A 208 28.09 1.04 -6.80
CA GLU A 208 27.27 2.23 -6.76
C GLU A 208 27.42 3.00 -8.08
N TYR A 209 26.29 3.34 -8.70
CA TYR A 209 26.23 4.12 -9.93
C TYR A 209 25.44 5.40 -9.68
N ASN A 210 26.13 6.53 -9.80
CA ASN A 210 25.54 7.85 -9.67
C ASN A 210 24.98 8.32 -11.02
N MET A 211 23.66 8.31 -11.16
CA MET A 211 22.95 8.79 -12.35
C MET A 211 22.50 10.24 -12.13
N SER A 212 22.03 10.91 -13.20
CA SER A 212 21.66 12.33 -13.13
C SER A 212 20.48 12.63 -12.17
N GLN A 213 19.58 11.67 -11.98
CA GLN A 213 18.34 11.85 -11.19
C GLN A 213 18.15 10.81 -10.08
N TYR A 214 19.00 9.77 -10.02
CA TYR A 214 18.92 8.72 -9.01
C TYR A 214 20.30 8.09 -8.78
N VAL A 215 20.42 7.29 -7.71
CA VAL A 215 21.61 6.48 -7.44
C VAL A 215 21.17 5.02 -7.45
N LEU A 216 21.87 4.18 -8.22
CA LEU A 216 21.69 2.74 -8.20
C LEU A 216 22.75 2.13 -7.31
N ARG A 217 22.34 1.29 -6.36
CA ARG A 217 23.25 0.53 -5.50
C ARG A 217 22.96 -0.95 -5.65
N GLU A 218 24.02 -1.73 -5.80
CA GLU A 218 23.96 -3.18 -5.86
C GLU A 218 24.52 -3.76 -4.57
N PHE A 219 23.79 -4.70 -3.98
CA PHE A 219 24.16 -5.36 -2.74
C PHE A 219 24.13 -6.87 -2.90
N ARG A 220 25.07 -7.55 -2.24
CA ARG A 220 25.00 -8.99 -2.00
C ARG A 220 24.39 -9.21 -0.62
N ILE A 221 23.38 -10.06 -0.54
CA ILE A 221 22.77 -10.46 0.73
C ILE A 221 23.10 -11.93 0.97
N THR A 222 23.67 -12.23 2.13
CA THR A 222 24.03 -13.60 2.54
C THR A 222 23.35 -13.94 3.86
N ASP A 223 22.62 -15.04 3.89
CA ASP A 223 22.01 -15.59 5.11
C ASP A 223 23.03 -16.44 5.87
N THR A 224 23.35 -16.02 7.10
CA THR A 224 24.33 -16.70 7.96
C THR A 224 23.77 -17.93 8.66
N GLU A 225 22.45 -18.10 8.77
CA GLU A 225 21.85 -19.29 9.39
C GLU A 225 21.93 -20.51 8.48
N VAL A 226 21.82 -20.33 7.17
CA VAL A 226 21.93 -21.42 6.18
C VAL A 226 23.37 -21.99 6.13
N TRP A 227 24.39 -21.20 6.46
CA TRP A 227 25.77 -21.68 6.55
C TRP A 227 25.98 -22.75 7.64
N HIS A 228 25.17 -22.75 8.70
CA HIS A 228 25.31 -23.73 9.78
C HIS A 228 24.68 -25.10 9.47
N LEU A 229 23.77 -25.18 8.50
CA LEU A 229 23.10 -26.43 8.12
C LEU A 229 23.83 -27.22 7.01
N ASN A 230 24.70 -26.57 6.24
CA ASN A 230 25.43 -27.22 5.13
C ASN A 230 26.83 -27.74 5.53
N PHE A 231 27.26 -27.55 6.77
CA PHE A 231 28.55 -28.00 7.29
C PHE A 231 28.44 -28.80 8.62
N ALA A 232 27.27 -29.37 8.90
CA ALA A 232 27.04 -30.30 10.01
C ALA A 232 26.73 -31.72 9.52
#